data_AF-A0AA42XJ15-F1
#
_entry.id   AF-A0AA42XJ15-F1
#
_cell.length_a   1.000
_cell.length_b   1.000
_cell.length_c   1.000
_cell.angle_alpha   90.00
_cell.angle_beta   90.00
_cell.angle_gamma   90.00
#
_symmetry.space_group_name_H-M   'P 1'
#
loop_
_entity.id
_entity.type
_entity.pdbx_description
1 polymer ?
#
loop_
_entity_poly.entity_id
_entity_poly.type
_entity_poly.pdbx_seq_one_letter_code
_entity_poly.pdbx_strand_id
1 'polypeptide(L)' 'MSNIIQLSKPCAFCDSRENVQIFSGLMLCGNCQDNIRITNPGMFEANDQIEQKNQS' A
#
# COMPACT_ATOMS: atom_id res chain seq x y z
N MET A 1 0.55 -19.36 -28.86
CA MET A 1 -0.19 -18.39 -28.02
C MET A 1 0.48 -18.37 -26.65
N SER A 2 1.26 -17.34 -26.34
CA SER A 2 1.89 -17.21 -25.03
C SER A 2 0.84 -16.69 -24.06
N ASN A 3 0.40 -17.55 -23.13
CA ASN A 3 -0.36 -17.10 -21.97
C ASN A 3 0.59 -16.26 -21.11
N ILE A 4 0.54 -14.94 -21.29
CA ILE A 4 1.21 -14.01 -20.37
C ILE A 4 0.41 -14.09 -19.08
N ILE A 5 0.86 -14.93 -18.15
CA ILE A 5 0.43 -14.86 -16.77
C ILE A 5 0.83 -13.45 -16.33
N GLN A 6 -0.15 -12.55 -16.16
CA GLN A 6 0.10 -11.28 -15.50
C GLN A 6 0.43 -11.61 -14.04
N LEU A 7 1.72 -11.87 -13.77
CA LEU A 7 2.21 -11.86 -12.40
C LEU A 7 1.96 -10.45 -11.87
N SER A 8 1.27 -10.37 -10.75
CA SER A 8 1.05 -9.14 -9.99
C SER A 8 2.35 -8.34 -9.96
N LYS A 9 2.22 -7.02 -10.20
CA LYS A 9 3.36 -6.11 -10.07
C LYS A 9 3.95 -6.28 -8.67
N PRO A 10 5.27 -6.44 -8.54
CA PRO A 10 5.88 -6.63 -7.25
C PRO A 10 5.84 -5.33 -6.43
N CYS A 11 6.13 -5.45 -5.14
CA CYS A 11 6.36 -4.33 -4.26
C CYS A 11 7.46 -3.43 -4.82
N ALA A 12 7.20 -2.12 -4.90
CA ALA A 12 8.10 -1.12 -5.46
C ALA A 12 9.43 -0.97 -4.68
N PHE A 13 9.52 -1.51 -3.46
CA PHE A 13 10.69 -1.36 -2.59
C PHE A 13 11.49 -2.64 -2.34
N CYS A 14 10.88 -3.83 -2.46
CA CYS A 14 11.54 -5.08 -2.05
C CYS A 14 11.27 -6.27 -2.97
N ASP A 15 10.66 -6.04 -4.14
CA ASP A 15 10.30 -7.04 -5.14
C ASP A 15 9.38 -8.19 -4.68
N SER A 16 8.95 -8.20 -3.41
CA SER A 16 7.98 -9.17 -2.91
C SER A 16 6.68 -9.10 -3.72
N ARG A 17 6.11 -10.25 -4.06
CA ARG A 17 4.79 -10.38 -4.69
C ARG A 17 3.70 -10.80 -3.70
N GLU A 18 4.07 -11.01 -2.44
CA GLU A 18 3.17 -11.43 -1.40
C GLU A 18 2.44 -10.21 -0.82
N ASN A 19 1.10 -10.31 -0.72
CA ASN A 19 0.24 -9.30 -0.11
C ASN A 19 0.50 -7.87 -0.64
N VAL A 20 0.68 -7.74 -1.95
CA VAL A 20 0.93 -6.45 -2.61
C VAL A 20 -0.38 -5.76 -2.94
N GLN A 21 -0.50 -4.49 -2.52
CA GLN A 21 -1.66 -3.64 -2.78
C GLN A 21 -1.23 -2.22 -3.16
N ILE A 22 -2.13 -1.47 -3.81
CA ILE A 22 -1.86 -0.07 -4.18
C ILE A 22 -2.07 0.82 -2.95
N PHE A 23 -1.07 1.63 -2.62
CA PHE A 23 -1.13 2.62 -1.55
C PHE A 23 -0.39 3.89 -1.98
N SER A 24 -1.11 5.03 -1.94
CA SER A 24 -0.60 6.33 -2.42
C SER A 24 0.03 6.25 -3.84
N GLY A 25 -0.59 5.46 -4.72
CA GLY A 25 -0.12 5.25 -6.10
C GLY A 25 1.05 4.26 -6.27
N LEU A 26 1.57 3.68 -5.18
CA LEU A 26 2.66 2.69 -5.21
C LEU A 26 2.14 1.28 -4.94
N MET A 27 2.71 0.27 -5.59
CA MET A 27 2.48 -1.14 -5.25
C MET A 27 3.34 -1.51 -4.04
N LEU A 28 2.75 -1.83 -2.90
CA LEU A 28 3.46 -2.12 -1.66
C LEU A 28 3.00 -3.44 -1.05
N CYS A 29 3.95 -4.24 -0.57
CA CYS A 29 3.65 -5.37 0.32
C CYS A 29 3.40 -4.89 1.75
N GLY A 30 2.73 -5.71 2.56
CA GLY A 30 2.41 -5.40 3.96
C GLY A 30 3.61 -4.93 4.78
N ASN A 31 4.75 -5.65 4.71
CA ASN A 31 5.95 -5.28 5.46
C ASN A 31 6.51 -3.90 5.09
N CYS A 32 6.49 -3.54 3.80
CA CYS A 32 6.91 -2.20 3.37
C CYS A 32 5.90 -1.13 3.80
N GLN A 33 4.60 -1.43 3.76
CA GLN A 33 3.58 -0.51 4.22
C GLN A 33 3.67 -0.25 5.74
N ASP A 34 3.93 -1.27 6.55
CA ASP A 34 4.13 -1.14 7.99
C ASP A 34 5.36 -0.26 8.32
N ASN A 35 6.46 -0.46 7.60
CA ASN A 35 7.65 0.39 7.74
C ASN A 35 7.36 1.86 7.38
N ILE A 36 6.55 2.11 6.34
CA ILE A 36 6.14 3.48 5.99
C ILE A 36 5.23 4.06 7.05
N ARG A 37 4.33 3.27 7.65
CA ARG A 37 3.48 3.72 8.77
C ARG A 37 4.31 4.16 9.98
N ILE A 38 5.38 3.43 10.29
CA ILE A 38 6.29 3.76 11.40
C ILE A 38 7.09 5.03 11.08
N THR A 39 7.62 5.15 9.86
CA THR A 39 8.54 6.23 9.48
C THR A 39 7.85 7.51 9.03
N ASN A 40 6.61 7.40 8.54
CA ASN A 40 5.80 8.49 8.00
C ASN A 40 4.34 8.39 8.48
N PRO A 41 4.09 8.42 9.81
CA PRO A 41 2.75 8.20 10.37
C PRO A 41 1.70 9.19 9.86
N GLY A 42 2.09 10.46 9.62
CA GLY A 42 1.19 11.50 9.12
C GLY A 42 0.55 11.20 7.76
N MET A 43 1.12 10.28 6.96
CA MET A 43 0.50 9.87 5.70
C MET A 43 -0.73 8.95 5.92
N PHE A 44 -0.85 8.33 7.08
CA PHE A 44 -1.98 7.47 7.45
C PHE A 44 -3.02 8.21 8.31
N GLU A 45 -2.59 9.20 9.09
CA GLU A 45 -3.46 10.03 9.93
C GLU A 45 -4.47 10.88 9.12
N ALA A 46 -4.19 11.15 7.85
CA ALA A 46 -5.09 11.90 6.97
C ALA A 46 -6.44 11.19 6.73
N ASN A 47 -6.52 9.87 6.88
CA ASN A 47 -7.78 9.13 6.73
C ASN A 47 -8.64 9.16 8.01
N ASP A 48 -8.03 9.12 9.20
CA ASP A 48 -8.76 9.11 10.47
C ASP A 48 -9.51 10.43 10.73
N GLN A 49 -8.96 11.56 10.28
CA GLN A 49 -9.60 12.87 10.42
C GLN A 49 -10.81 13.05 9.48
N ILE A 50 -10.84 12.32 8.35
CA ILE A 50 -11.97 12.35 7.42
C ILE A 50 -13.12 11.50 7.96
N GLU A 51 -12.84 10.32 8.54
CA GLU A 51 -13.87 9.48 9.17
C GLU A 51 -14.48 10.17 10.40
N GLN A 52 -13.68 10.84 11.24
CA GLN A 52 -14.20 11.60 12.40
C GLN A 52 -15.07 12.80 12.02
N LYS A 53 -14.86 13.41 10.85
CA LYS A 53 -15.66 14.55 10.36
C LYS A 53 -16.99 14.13 9.72
N ASN A 54 -17.18 12.85 9.42
CA ASN A 54 -18.42 12.31 8.85
C ASN A 54 -19.35 11.67 9.89
N GLN A 55 -19.02 11.72 11.18
CA GLN A 55 -19.83 11.18 12.29
C GLN A 55 -20.48 12.27 13.16
N SER A 56 -20.63 13.50 12.66
CA SER A 56 -21.28 14.62 13.36
C SER A 56 -22.50 15.13 12.61
#